data_AF-A0AAD5PLA4-F1
#
_entry.id   AF-A0AAD5PLA4-F1
#
_cell.length_a   1.000
_cell.length_b   1.000
_cell.length_c   1.000
_cell.angle_alpha   90.00
_cell.angle_beta   90.00
_cell.angle_gamma   90.00
#
_symmetry.space_group_name_H-M   'P 1'
#
loop_
_entity.id
_entity.type
_entity.pdbx_description
1 polymer ?
#
loop_
_entity_poly.entity_id
_entity_poly.type
_entity_poly.pdbx_seq_one_letter_code
_entity_poly.pdbx_strand_id
1 'polypeptide(L)'
;MLMFQLRTEAFAKEGRYKQELQDAQATMTYAPADTGGYVLTARRYICQGYQKRALDVLNTGLEQVPHTHSDYITLLQEKDIPQKGLDHCVDFFIRLPYDIICHVINYIPTSTIINCSRVFSAWSSLILKHPVLWRDIHTYAVECPTSEPHPYQLLRSISHYVDTFRRFPSGKSSCSTMS
;
A
#
# COMPACT_ATOMS: atom_id res chain seq x y z
N MET A 1 -7.49 16.90 29.04
CA MET A 1 -6.79 16.21 27.93
C MET A 1 -6.49 14.74 28.23
N LEU A 2 -5.75 14.43 29.32
CA LEU A 2 -5.20 13.10 29.62
C LEU A 2 -6.22 11.94 29.68
N MET A 3 -7.46 12.19 30.11
CA MET A 3 -8.49 11.13 30.20
C MET A 3 -8.87 10.58 28.81
N PHE A 4 -8.96 11.43 27.78
CA PHE A 4 -9.30 10.99 26.43
C PHE A 4 -8.15 10.19 25.82
N GLN A 5 -6.91 10.61 26.02
CA GLN A 5 -5.73 9.89 25.52
C GLN A 5 -5.66 8.45 26.06
N LEU A 6 -5.72 8.29 27.39
CA LEU A 6 -5.70 6.96 28.02
C LEU A 6 -6.86 6.07 27.54
N ARG A 7 -8.05 6.66 27.35
CA ARG A 7 -9.23 5.91 26.87
C ARG A 7 -9.08 5.51 25.40
N THR A 8 -8.59 6.40 24.53
CA THR A 8 -8.31 6.06 23.13
C THR A 8 -7.26 4.96 22.99
N GLU A 9 -6.21 4.98 23.82
CA GLU A 9 -5.20 3.92 23.83
C GLU A 9 -5.77 2.57 24.27
N ALA A 10 -6.67 2.56 25.26
CA ALA A 10 -7.38 1.35 25.67
C ALA A 10 -8.25 0.80 24.53
N PHE A 11 -9.03 1.66 23.86
CA PHE A 11 -9.86 1.24 22.72
C PHE A 11 -9.03 0.76 21.52
N ALA A 12 -7.86 1.36 21.28
CA ALA A 12 -6.95 0.90 20.25
C ALA A 12 -6.44 -0.53 20.52
N LYS A 13 -6.09 -0.83 21.79
CA LYS A 13 -5.67 -2.17 22.23
C LYS A 13 -6.80 -3.20 22.17
N GLU A 14 -8.03 -2.78 22.45
CA GLU A 14 -9.23 -3.63 22.37
C GLU A 14 -9.76 -3.82 20.94
N GLY A 15 -9.21 -3.11 19.95
CA GLY A 15 -9.69 -3.16 18.57
C GLY A 15 -11.02 -2.43 18.33
N ARG A 16 -11.45 -1.58 19.27
CA ARG A 16 -12.75 -0.86 19.24
C ARG A 16 -12.64 0.45 18.48
N TYR A 17 -12.32 0.33 17.20
CA TYR A 17 -11.94 1.48 16.34
C TYR A 17 -13.02 2.54 16.17
N LYS A 18 -14.30 2.16 16.22
CA LYS A 18 -15.41 3.12 16.10
C LYS A 18 -15.45 4.08 17.29
N GLN A 19 -15.22 3.58 18.49
CA GLN A 19 -15.25 4.38 19.71
C GLN A 19 -13.95 5.17 19.89
N GLU A 20 -12.82 4.60 19.47
CA GLU A 20 -11.56 5.32 19.35
C GLU A 20 -11.71 6.58 18.48
N LEU A 21 -12.35 6.46 17.30
CA LEU A 21 -12.61 7.60 16.42
C LEU A 21 -13.59 8.60 17.02
N GLN A 22 -14.66 8.14 17.65
CA GLN A 22 -15.62 9.01 18.31
C GLN A 22 -14.96 9.84 19.42
N ASP A 23 -14.09 9.22 20.20
CA ASP A 23 -13.34 9.90 21.25
C ASP A 23 -12.32 10.89 20.71
N ALA A 24 -11.61 10.54 19.64
CA ALA A 24 -10.67 11.44 19.00
C ALA A 24 -11.38 12.66 18.40
N GLN A 25 -12.54 12.47 17.76
CA GLN A 25 -13.38 13.56 17.24
C GLN A 25 -13.99 14.42 18.35
N ALA A 26 -14.43 13.80 19.45
CA ALA A 26 -14.87 14.53 20.63
C ALA A 26 -13.74 15.41 21.17
N THR A 27 -12.51 14.90 21.22
CA THR A 27 -11.34 15.66 21.66
C THR A 27 -11.09 16.89 20.78
N MET A 28 -11.20 16.74 19.44
CA MET A 28 -11.12 17.88 18.51
C MET A 28 -12.25 18.90 18.72
N THR A 29 -13.44 18.45 19.09
CA THR A 29 -14.60 19.32 19.32
C THR A 29 -14.47 20.11 20.63
N TYR A 30 -14.02 19.46 21.70
CA TYR A 30 -13.89 20.09 23.02
C TYR A 30 -12.60 20.91 23.18
N ALA A 31 -11.55 20.57 22.44
CA ALA A 31 -10.24 21.23 22.51
C ALA A 31 -9.59 21.30 21.11
N PRO A 32 -10.07 22.18 20.22
CA PRO A 32 -9.56 22.31 18.85
C PRO A 32 -8.12 22.86 18.79
N ALA A 33 -7.64 23.50 19.85
CA ALA A 33 -6.28 24.00 19.95
C ALA A 33 -5.24 22.93 20.36
N ASP A 34 -5.69 21.71 20.71
CA ASP A 34 -4.81 20.61 21.09
C ASP A 34 -4.47 19.72 19.89
N THR A 35 -3.23 19.24 19.84
CA THR A 35 -2.74 18.40 18.74
C THR A 35 -3.22 16.95 18.82
N GLY A 36 -3.53 16.47 20.03
CA GLY A 36 -3.76 15.04 20.29
C GLY A 36 -4.94 14.48 19.51
N GLY A 37 -6.05 15.23 19.42
CA GLY A 37 -7.23 14.81 18.68
C GLY A 37 -6.97 14.59 17.18
N TYR A 38 -6.23 15.51 16.56
CA TYR A 38 -5.87 15.41 15.13
C TYR A 38 -4.91 14.26 14.87
N VAL A 39 -3.87 14.11 15.70
CA VAL A 39 -2.87 13.04 15.55
C VAL A 39 -3.50 11.66 15.71
N LEU A 40 -4.34 11.46 16.73
CA LEU A 40 -5.02 10.17 16.96
C LEU A 40 -5.94 9.82 15.78
N THR A 41 -6.74 10.78 15.32
CA THR A 41 -7.64 10.59 14.18
C THR A 41 -6.86 10.29 12.89
N ALA A 42 -5.77 11.01 12.65
CA ALA A 42 -4.92 10.82 11.48
C ALA A 42 -4.25 9.45 11.48
N ARG A 43 -3.62 9.03 12.60
CA ARG A 43 -3.01 7.70 12.75
C ARG A 43 -4.03 6.60 12.46
N ARG A 44 -5.25 6.76 12.95
CA ARG A 44 -6.33 5.81 12.69
C ARG A 44 -6.70 5.72 11.21
N TYR A 45 -6.78 6.84 10.50
CA TYR A 45 -7.01 6.86 9.06
C TYR A 45 -5.85 6.26 8.26
N ILE A 46 -4.61 6.48 8.69
CA ILE A 46 -3.41 5.84 8.11
C ILE A 46 -3.52 4.31 8.25
N CYS A 47 -3.89 3.80 9.43
CA CYS A 47 -4.07 2.37 9.64
C CYS A 47 -5.18 1.76 8.77
N GLN A 48 -6.20 2.54 8.40
CA GLN A 48 -7.27 2.13 7.50
C GLN A 48 -6.91 2.27 6.01
N GLY A 49 -5.75 2.85 5.68
CA GLY A 49 -5.32 3.12 4.31
C GLY A 49 -5.93 4.39 3.70
N TYR A 50 -6.68 5.18 4.47
CA TYR A 50 -7.28 6.44 4.01
C TYR A 50 -6.28 7.60 4.10
N GLN A 51 -5.17 7.51 3.37
CA GLN A 51 -4.06 8.48 3.43
C GLN A 51 -4.50 9.91 3.16
N LYS A 52 -5.38 10.12 2.16
CA LYS A 52 -5.93 11.44 1.83
C LYS A 52 -6.72 12.05 3.00
N ARG A 53 -7.60 11.26 3.64
CA ARG A 53 -8.38 11.73 4.80
C ARG A 53 -7.49 12.01 6.01
N ALA A 54 -6.43 11.24 6.20
CA ALA A 54 -5.45 11.50 7.24
C ALA A 54 -4.76 12.86 7.03
N LEU A 55 -4.35 13.16 5.79
CA LEU A 55 -3.77 14.48 5.45
C LEU A 55 -4.76 15.62 5.66
N ASP A 56 -6.02 15.46 5.25
CA ASP A 56 -7.04 16.49 5.42
C ASP A 56 -7.23 16.85 6.90
N VAL A 57 -7.26 15.85 7.77
CA VAL A 57 -7.35 16.04 9.23
C VAL A 57 -6.09 16.72 9.78
N LEU A 58 -4.89 16.31 9.36
CA LEU A 58 -3.65 16.93 9.82
C LEU A 58 -3.53 18.39 9.35
N ASN A 59 -3.92 18.69 8.12
CA ASN A 59 -3.94 20.07 7.62
C ASN A 59 -4.93 20.93 8.42
N THR A 60 -6.10 20.37 8.76
CA THR A 60 -7.06 21.04 9.64
C THR A 60 -6.46 21.32 11.02
N GLY A 61 -5.67 20.38 11.57
CA GLY A 61 -4.95 20.57 12.83
C GLY A 61 -3.88 21.66 12.74
N LEU A 62 -3.14 21.74 11.64
CA LEU A 62 -2.13 22.79 11.43
C LEU A 62 -2.74 24.20 11.32
N GLU A 63 -3.97 24.31 10.84
CA GLU A 63 -4.71 25.57 10.76
C GLU A 63 -5.28 26.01 12.13
N GLN A 64 -5.68 25.04 12.97
CA GLN A 64 -6.37 25.32 14.24
C GLN A 64 -5.43 25.38 15.45
N VAL A 65 -4.31 24.65 15.42
CA VAL A 65 -3.36 24.60 16.54
C VAL A 65 -2.34 25.74 16.44
N PRO A 66 -2.15 26.54 17.51
CA PRO A 66 -1.12 27.57 17.55
C PRO A 66 0.30 27.01 17.41
N HIS A 67 1.16 27.69 16.65
CA HIS A 67 2.58 27.32 16.49
C HIS A 67 3.39 27.30 17.79
N THR A 68 2.89 27.94 18.85
CA THR A 68 3.50 27.97 20.18
C THR A 68 3.24 26.71 21.00
N HIS A 69 2.39 25.79 20.54
CA HIS A 69 2.12 24.54 21.22
C HIS A 69 3.33 23.60 21.13
N SER A 70 3.71 22.99 22.26
CA SER A 70 4.89 22.09 22.34
C SER A 70 4.86 20.98 21.30
N ASP A 71 3.66 20.47 21.03
CA ASP A 71 3.43 19.28 20.21
C ASP A 71 3.13 19.62 18.75
N TYR A 72 3.22 20.90 18.35
CA TYR A 72 3.00 21.33 16.97
C TYR A 72 3.99 20.67 16.00
N ILE A 73 5.23 20.45 16.44
CA ILE A 73 6.27 19.76 15.68
C ILE A 73 5.87 18.30 15.39
N THR A 74 5.24 17.62 16.36
CA THR A 74 4.76 16.24 16.19
C THR A 74 3.72 16.16 15.08
N LEU A 75 2.85 17.16 14.96
CA LEU A 75 1.81 17.22 13.93
C LEU A 75 2.42 17.40 12.52
N LEU A 76 3.50 18.17 12.40
CA LEU A 76 4.29 18.28 11.17
C LEU A 76 4.96 16.95 10.79
N GLN A 77 5.56 16.24 11.75
CA GLN A 77 6.22 14.95 11.49
C GLN A 77 5.21 13.87 11.05
N GLU A 78 4.04 13.83 11.66
CA GLU A 78 2.99 12.87 11.32
C GLU A 78 2.42 13.10 9.91
N LYS A 79 2.57 14.29 9.33
CA LYS A 79 2.13 14.62 7.96
C LYS A 79 2.97 13.93 6.89
N ASP A 80 4.25 13.69 7.13
CA ASP A 80 5.15 13.07 6.16
C ASP A 80 4.75 11.62 5.84
N ILE A 81 4.12 10.92 6.80
CA ILE A 81 3.74 9.51 6.68
C ILE A 81 2.65 9.31 5.60
N PRO A 82 1.47 9.93 5.70
CA PRO A 82 0.44 9.77 4.69
C PRO A 82 0.82 10.43 3.36
N GLN A 83 1.64 11.49 3.37
CA GLN A 83 2.12 12.13 2.15
C GLN A 83 2.95 11.16 1.30
N LYS A 84 3.91 10.43 1.90
CA LYS A 84 4.65 9.35 1.23
C LYS A 84 3.74 8.19 0.81
N GLY A 85 2.68 7.93 1.57
CA GLY A 85 1.71 6.88 1.30
C GLY A 85 0.76 7.18 0.12
N LEU A 86 0.60 8.44 -0.28
CA LEU A 86 -0.15 8.82 -1.49
C LEU A 86 0.68 8.64 -2.76
N ASP A 87 1.99 8.87 -2.67
CA ASP A 87 2.91 8.73 -3.81
C ASP A 87 3.19 7.25 -4.15
N HIS A 88 2.99 6.34 -3.18
CA HIS A 88 3.15 4.91 -3.36
C HIS A 88 1.80 4.19 -3.30
N CYS A 89 1.40 3.57 -4.41
CA CYS A 89 0.38 2.52 -4.39
C CYS A 89 0.86 1.45 -3.40
N VAL A 90 0.19 1.35 -2.23
CA VAL A 90 0.60 0.46 -1.14
C VAL A 90 0.49 -0.98 -1.64
N ASP A 91 1.63 -1.60 -1.90
CA ASP A 91 1.65 -3.00 -2.27
C ASP A 91 1.38 -3.85 -1.03
N PHE A 92 0.16 -4.35 -0.91
CA PHE A 92 -0.24 -5.26 0.15
C PHE A 92 0.65 -6.51 0.19
N PHE A 93 1.27 -6.90 -0.93
CA PHE A 93 2.16 -8.04 -1.01
C PHE A 93 3.52 -7.81 -0.33
N ILE A 94 4.01 -6.57 -0.22
CA ILE A 94 5.26 -6.28 0.50
C ILE A 94 5.10 -6.50 2.01
N ARG A 95 3.87 -6.36 2.52
CA ARG A 95 3.58 -6.49 3.96
C ARG A 95 3.15 -7.90 4.38
N LEU A 96 2.80 -8.76 3.43
CA LEU A 96 2.40 -10.12 3.72
C LEU A 96 3.63 -10.99 4.00
N PRO A 97 3.57 -11.90 4.99
CA PRO A 97 4.59 -12.92 5.16
C PRO A 97 4.72 -13.74 3.88
N TYR A 98 5.95 -14.07 3.52
CA TYR A 98 6.31 -14.78 2.30
C TYR A 98 5.49 -16.08 2.09
N ASP A 99 5.25 -16.83 3.16
CA ASP A 99 4.49 -18.09 3.11
C ASP A 99 3.05 -17.90 2.64
N ILE A 100 2.41 -16.80 3.06
CA ILE A 100 1.03 -16.48 2.67
C ILE A 100 0.97 -16.11 1.20
N ILE A 101 1.97 -15.38 0.71
CA ILE A 101 2.06 -15.01 -0.70
C ILE A 101 2.21 -16.26 -1.57
N CYS A 102 3.12 -17.16 -1.19
CA CYS A 102 3.30 -18.44 -1.88
C CYS A 102 2.01 -19.25 -1.91
N HIS A 103 1.31 -19.32 -0.78
CA HIS A 103 0.05 -20.04 -0.66
C HIS A 103 -1.01 -19.47 -1.61
N VAL A 104 -1.23 -18.15 -1.59
CA VAL A 104 -2.19 -17.48 -2.47
C VAL A 104 -1.87 -17.73 -3.94
N ILE A 105 -0.60 -17.59 -4.33
CA ILE A 105 -0.23 -17.77 -5.74
C ILE A 105 -0.41 -19.21 -6.20
N ASN A 106 -0.25 -20.20 -5.32
CA ASN A 106 -0.48 -21.61 -5.64
C ASN A 106 -1.95 -21.94 -5.97
N TYR A 107 -2.91 -21.11 -5.55
CA TYR A 107 -4.33 -21.27 -5.92
C TYR A 107 -4.72 -20.54 -7.19
N ILE A 108 -3.83 -19.73 -7.77
CA ILE A 108 -4.13 -18.96 -8.98
C ILE A 108 -3.72 -19.78 -10.20
N PRO A 109 -4.61 -19.95 -11.20
CA PRO A 109 -4.25 -20.61 -12.46
C PRO A 109 -3.09 -19.89 -13.17
N THR A 110 -2.20 -20.65 -13.78
CA THR A 110 -0.99 -20.14 -14.46
C THR A 110 -1.27 -19.05 -15.51
N SER A 111 -2.39 -19.16 -16.23
CA SER A 111 -2.85 -18.16 -17.20
C SER A 111 -3.15 -16.80 -16.54
N THR A 112 -3.71 -16.82 -15.33
CA THR A 112 -4.01 -15.62 -14.54
C THR A 112 -2.74 -15.07 -13.90
N ILE A 113 -1.80 -15.92 -13.45
CA ILE A 113 -0.50 -15.50 -12.89
C ILE A 113 0.29 -14.66 -13.90
N ILE A 114 0.34 -15.08 -15.17
CA ILE A 114 1.01 -14.32 -16.24
C ILE A 114 0.37 -12.95 -16.42
N ASN A 115 -0.96 -12.86 -16.38
CA ASN A 115 -1.65 -11.58 -16.46
C ASN A 115 -1.42 -10.70 -15.21
N CYS A 116 -1.43 -11.28 -14.00
CA CYS A 116 -1.12 -10.58 -12.75
C CYS A 116 0.30 -10.01 -12.76
N SER A 117 1.27 -10.71 -13.36
CA SER A 117 2.65 -10.23 -13.51
C SER A 117 2.75 -8.96 -14.37
N ARG A 118 1.79 -8.73 -15.27
CA ARG A 118 1.77 -7.56 -16.18
C ARG A 118 1.18 -6.31 -15.52
N VAL A 119 0.31 -6.49 -14.52
CA VAL A 119 -0.39 -5.38 -13.86
C VAL A 119 0.47 -4.77 -12.74
N PHE A 120 1.35 -5.58 -12.12
CA PHE A 120 2.09 -5.12 -10.95
C PHE A 120 3.55 -5.58 -10.94
N SER A 121 4.47 -4.64 -10.73
CA SER A 121 5.92 -4.88 -10.81
C SER A 121 6.44 -5.80 -9.70
N ALA A 122 5.86 -5.75 -8.50
CA ALA A 122 6.25 -6.65 -7.42
C ALA A 122 5.76 -8.08 -7.67
N TRP A 123 4.56 -8.27 -8.24
CA TRP A 123 4.07 -9.58 -8.66
C TRP A 123 5.01 -10.21 -9.67
N SER A 124 5.42 -9.46 -10.71
CA SER A 124 6.44 -9.93 -11.65
C SER A 124 7.72 -10.34 -10.93
N SER A 125 8.24 -9.51 -10.02
CA SER A 125 9.48 -9.82 -9.30
C SER A 125 9.38 -11.06 -8.41
N LEU A 126 8.20 -11.31 -7.82
CA LEU A 126 7.97 -12.40 -6.88
C LEU A 126 7.70 -13.72 -7.61
N ILE A 127 6.88 -13.69 -8.67
CA ILE A 127 6.62 -14.85 -9.54
C ILE A 127 7.93 -15.31 -10.21
N LEU A 128 8.78 -14.38 -10.68
CA LEU A 128 10.08 -14.71 -11.28
C LEU A 128 11.06 -15.34 -10.27
N LYS A 129 10.98 -14.97 -8.99
CA LYS A 129 11.81 -15.55 -7.93
C LYS A 129 11.35 -16.94 -7.47
N HIS A 130 10.16 -17.37 -7.88
CA HIS A 130 9.57 -18.64 -7.44
C HIS A 130 9.47 -19.67 -8.57
N PRO A 131 10.52 -20.48 -8.81
CA PRO A 131 10.50 -21.53 -9.82
C PRO A 131 9.43 -22.61 -9.57
N VAL A 132 8.93 -22.75 -8.33
CA VAL A 132 7.86 -23.72 -7.97
C VAL A 132 6.54 -23.44 -8.70
N LEU A 133 6.26 -22.16 -9.01
CA LEU A 133 5.05 -21.74 -9.70
C LEU A 133 5.07 -22.05 -11.20
N TRP A 134 6.23 -22.45 -11.73
CA TRP A 134 6.44 -22.76 -13.15
C TRP A 134 6.39 -24.27 -13.42
N ARG A 135 6.17 -25.10 -12.39
CA ARG A 135 6.17 -26.57 -12.51
C ARG A 135 5.03 -27.10 -13.38
N ASP A 136 3.88 -26.43 -13.38
CA ASP A 136 2.69 -26.86 -14.12
C ASP A 136 2.51 -26.13 -15.47
N ILE A 137 3.57 -25.46 -15.95
CA ILE A 137 3.56 -24.95 -17.32
C ILE A 137 3.80 -26.13 -18.25
N HIS A 138 2.71 -26.74 -18.67
CA HIS A 138 2.71 -27.59 -19.84
C HIS A 138 2.99 -26.69 -21.04
N THR A 139 4.25 -26.66 -21.48
CA THR A 139 4.55 -26.21 -22.83
C THR A 139 3.83 -27.19 -23.73
N TYR A 140 2.71 -26.77 -24.31
CA TYR A 140 2.25 -27.35 -25.56
C TYR A 140 3.37 -27.05 -26.55
N ALA A 141 4.31 -27.98 -26.62
CA ALA A 141 5.27 -28.03 -27.69
C ALA A 141 4.42 -28.15 -28.95
N VAL A 142 4.21 -27.02 -29.64
CA VAL A 142 4.00 -27.06 -31.07
C VAL A 142 5.22 -27.80 -31.57
N GLU A 143 5.02 -29.03 -32.03
CA GLU A 143 6.06 -29.93 -32.51
C GLU A 143 6.93 -29.16 -33.51
N CYS A 144 8.08 -28.67 -33.05
CA CYS A 144 9.09 -28.06 -33.88
C CYS A 144 10.23 -29.06 -33.91
N PRO A 145 10.60 -29.57 -35.10
CA PRO A 145 11.51 -30.69 -35.20
C PRO A 145 12.92 -30.26 -34.79
N THR A 146 13.48 -31.03 -33.85
CA THR A 146 14.93 -31.25 -33.64
C THR A 146 15.82 -30.03 -33.37
N SER A 147 15.94 -29.67 -32.09
CA SER A 147 17.21 -29.59 -31.32
C SER A 147 16.93 -28.79 -30.04
N GLU A 148 17.10 -29.44 -28.90
CA GLU A 148 16.60 -29.00 -27.59
C GLU A 148 17.00 -27.56 -27.19
N PRO A 149 16.02 -26.68 -26.87
CA PRO A 149 16.29 -25.52 -26.04
C PRO A 149 15.96 -25.87 -24.58
N HIS A 150 17.00 -25.85 -23.73
CA HIS A 150 16.93 -26.00 -22.28
C HIS A 150 15.86 -25.05 -21.67
N PRO A 151 15.05 -25.46 -20.66
CA PRO A 151 14.00 -24.66 -20.01
C PRO A 151 14.36 -23.22 -19.61
N TYR A 152 15.65 -22.91 -19.46
CA TYR A 152 16.17 -21.57 -19.20
C TYR A 152 15.97 -20.57 -20.35
N GLN A 153 15.82 -21.02 -21.60
CA GLN A 153 15.61 -20.10 -22.74
C GLN A 153 14.20 -19.49 -22.75
N LEU A 154 13.19 -20.23 -22.28
CA LEU A 154 11.81 -19.73 -22.10
C LEU A 154 11.72 -18.70 -20.97
N LEU A 155 12.43 -18.94 -19.86
CA LEU A 155 12.51 -17.94 -18.78
C LEU A 155 13.21 -16.65 -19.24
N ARG A 156 14.23 -16.76 -20.10
CA ARG A 156 14.86 -15.59 -20.73
C ARG A 156 13.94 -14.85 -21.70
N SER A 157 13.15 -15.56 -22.51
CA SER A 157 12.23 -14.91 -23.44
C SER A 157 11.08 -14.22 -22.68
N ILE A 158 10.58 -14.81 -21.60
CA ILE A 158 9.57 -14.18 -20.72
C ILE A 158 10.17 -12.96 -19.99
N SER A 159 11.39 -13.08 -19.43
CA SER A 159 12.10 -11.94 -18.81
C SER A 159 12.31 -10.81 -19.81
N HIS A 160 12.79 -11.12 -21.02
CA HIS A 160 13.00 -10.13 -22.06
C HIS A 160 11.68 -9.51 -22.51
N TYR A 161 10.59 -10.27 -22.61
CA TYR A 161 9.27 -9.76 -23.01
C TYR A 161 8.66 -8.84 -21.94
N VAL A 162 8.83 -9.17 -20.66
CA VAL A 162 8.43 -8.33 -19.52
C VAL A 162 9.25 -7.03 -19.48
N ASP A 163 10.56 -7.09 -19.74
CA ASP A 163 11.41 -5.90 -19.81
C ASP A 163 11.14 -5.01 -21.04
N THR A 164 10.78 -5.59 -22.18
CA THR A 164 10.33 -4.82 -23.36
C THR A 164 9.00 -4.09 -23.07
N PHE A 165 8.09 -4.70 -22.30
CA PHE A 165 6.83 -4.05 -21.90
C PHE A 165 7.01 -2.95 -20.84
N ARG A 166 8.00 -3.08 -19.93
CA ARG A 166 8.38 -1.99 -18.99
C ARG A 166 8.88 -0.72 -19.68
N ARG A 167 9.32 -0.81 -20.95
CA ARG A 167 9.79 0.36 -21.72
C ARG A 167 8.67 1.15 -22.40
N PHE A 168 7.40 0.71 -22.31
CA PHE A 168 6.30 1.61 -22.63
C PHE A 168 6.13 2.61 -21.48
N PRO A 169 6.31 3.92 -21.71
CA PRO A 169 6.03 4.89 -20.68
C PRO A 169 4.56 4.75 -20.33
N SER A 170 4.27 4.46 -19.06
CA SER A 170 2.97 4.73 -18.46
C SER A 170 2.57 6.12 -18.92
N GLY A 171 1.56 6.18 -19.79
CA GLY A 171 1.05 7.44 -20.32
C GLY A 171 0.88 8.39 -19.14
N LYS A 172 1.58 9.52 -19.20
CA LYS A 172 1.36 10.64 -18.29
C LYS A 172 -0.14 10.89 -18.32
N SER A 173 -0.86 10.56 -17.26
CA SER A 173 -2.17 11.15 -17.01
C SER A 173 -1.92 12.59 -16.59
N SER A 174 -1.64 13.42 -17.59
CA SER A 174 -1.78 14.86 -17.51
C SER A 174 -3.24 15.15 -17.21
N CYS A 175 -3.58 15.21 -15.92
CA CYS A 175 -4.82 15.81 -15.48
C CYS A 175 -4.60 17.33 -15.49
N SER A 176 -4.69 17.90 -16.69
CA SER A 176 -4.81 19.34 -16.87
C SER A 176 -6.21 19.67 -17.36
N THR A 177 -6.90 20.44 -16.51
CA THR A 177 -7.90 21.49 -16.80
C THR A 177 -9.40 21.17 -16.92
N MET A 178 -10.14 22.15 -16.37
CA MET A 178 -11.58 22.48 -16.45
C MET A 178 -12.43 21.85 -15.32
N SER A 179 -12.98 22.60 -14.36
CA SER A 179 -13.52 23.98 -14.39
C SER A 179 -13.26 24.76 -13.10
#